data_AF-A0AAD6YWP0-F1
#
_entry.id   AF-A0AAD6YWP0-F1
#
_cell.length_a   1.000
_cell.length_b   1.000
_cell.length_c   1.000
_cell.angle_alpha   90.00
_cell.angle_beta   90.00
_cell.angle_gamma   90.00
#
_symmetry.space_group_name_H-M   'P 1'
#
loop_
_entity.id
_entity.type
_entity.pdbx_description
1 polymer ?
#
loop_
_entity_poly.entity_id
_entity_poly.type
_entity_poly.pdbx_seq_one_letter_code
_entity_poly.pdbx_strand_id
1 'polypeptide(L)'
;CVDQGCLGEQMFCAGCIVATHTWHPTHFVEKWNGTHFVRKRTWLQELGLRVQLGHPPGIICPYREAAAHDFVLYDLSRVHELNVDFCGC
;
A
#
# COMPACT_ATOMS: atom_id res chain seq x y z
N CYS A 1 -8.58 5.56 -6.97
CA CYS A 1 -7.13 5.79 -7.04
C CYS A 1 -6.89 7.15 -7.63
N VAL A 2 -5.99 7.97 -7.06
CA VAL A 2 -5.82 9.38 -7.48
C VAL A 2 -4.56 9.60 -8.33
N ASP A 3 -3.70 8.59 -8.49
CA ASP A 3 -2.49 8.67 -9.33
C ASP A 3 -2.68 7.97 -10.69
N GLN A 4 -2.03 8.50 -11.74
CA GLN A 4 -2.14 8.02 -13.13
C GLN A 4 -1.68 6.56 -13.25
N GLY A 5 -2.58 5.67 -13.68
CA GLY A 5 -2.27 4.25 -13.93
C GLY A 5 -3.05 3.24 -13.08
N CYS A 6 -3.79 3.69 -12.05
CA CYS A 6 -4.74 2.82 -11.34
C CYS A 6 -6.19 3.16 -11.76
N LEU A 7 -6.98 2.13 -12.10
CA LEU A 7 -8.38 2.20 -12.52
C LEU A 7 -9.24 2.85 -11.42
N GLY A 8 -9.38 4.18 -11.44
CA GLY A 8 -9.90 4.97 -10.33
C GLY A 8 -11.43 5.09 -10.24
N GLU A 9 -12.19 4.48 -11.13
CA GLU A 9 -13.62 4.76 -11.31
C GLU A 9 -14.57 3.71 -10.70
N GLN A 10 -14.02 2.66 -10.06
CA GLN A 10 -14.81 1.57 -9.50
C GLN A 10 -14.51 1.33 -8.01
N MET A 11 -15.47 0.72 -7.31
CA MET A 11 -15.29 0.27 -5.94
C MET A 11 -14.64 -1.11 -5.91
N PHE A 12 -13.65 -1.27 -5.03
CA PHE A 12 -12.94 -2.52 -4.80
C PHE A 12 -12.93 -2.84 -3.31
N CYS A 13 -12.93 -4.12 -2.97
CA CYS A 13 -12.68 -4.53 -1.59
C CYS A 13 -11.20 -4.30 -1.22
N ALA A 14 -10.89 -4.24 0.07
CA ALA A 14 -9.52 -4.04 0.55
C ALA A 14 -8.52 -5.06 -0.03
N GLY A 15 -8.92 -6.34 -0.14
CA GLY A 15 -8.08 -7.39 -0.71
C GLY A 15 -7.75 -7.16 -2.19
N CYS A 16 -8.74 -6.77 -3.01
CA CYS A 16 -8.52 -6.42 -4.41
C CYS A 16 -7.60 -5.20 -4.56
N ILE A 17 -7.77 -4.20 -3.69
CA ILE A 17 -6.90 -3.01 -3.66
C ILE A 17 -5.46 -3.45 -3.35
N VAL A 18 -5.24 -4.21 -2.27
CA VAL A 18 -3.91 -4.70 -1.88
C VAL A 18 -3.25 -5.48 -3.02
N ALA A 19 -3.95 -6.45 -3.61
CA ALA A 19 -3.42 -7.26 -4.70
C ALA A 19 -2.97 -6.41 -5.89
N THR A 20 -3.80 -5.46 -6.32
CA THR A 20 -3.54 -4.59 -7.48
C THR A 20 -2.38 -3.62 -7.22
N HIS A 21 -2.16 -3.23 -5.96
CA HIS A 21 -1.15 -2.25 -5.58
C HIS A 21 0.18 -2.86 -5.13
N THR A 22 0.37 -4.18 -5.27
CA THR A 22 1.64 -4.84 -4.96
C THR A 22 2.83 -4.20 -5.67
N TRP A 23 2.62 -3.71 -6.89
CA TRP A 23 3.65 -3.02 -7.71
C TRP A 23 3.64 -1.50 -7.58
N HIS A 24 2.67 -0.95 -6.86
CA HIS A 24 2.48 0.49 -6.69
C HIS A 24 2.17 0.84 -5.22
N PRO A 25 3.09 0.56 -4.28
CA PRO A 25 2.82 0.66 -2.85
C PRO A 25 2.68 2.09 -2.32
N THR A 26 3.11 3.09 -3.10
CA THR A 26 3.07 4.52 -2.77
C THR A 26 1.79 5.21 -3.25
N HIS A 27 0.84 4.46 -3.82
CA HIS A 27 -0.44 5.03 -4.21
C HIS A 27 -1.35 5.27 -3.00
N PHE A 28 -2.35 6.11 -3.24
CA PHE A 28 -3.43 6.39 -2.31
C PHE A 28 -4.78 6.00 -2.87
N VAL A 29 -5.66 5.61 -1.96
CA VAL A 29 -7.08 5.38 -2.25
C VAL A 29 -7.94 6.28 -1.38
N GLU A 30 -9.19 6.44 -1.81
CA GLU A 30 -10.23 7.07 -1.01
C GLU A 30 -11.11 5.99 -0.42
N LYS A 31 -11.54 6.17 0.83
CA LYS A 31 -12.39 5.19 1.53
C LYS A 31 -13.85 5.62 1.46
N TRP A 32 -14.71 4.70 1.03
CA TRP A 32 -16.16 4.87 1.15
C TRP A 32 -16.59 4.70 2.60
N ASN A 33 -17.33 5.67 3.14
CA ASN A 33 -17.83 5.62 4.52
C ASN A 33 -19.31 5.20 4.64
N GLY A 34 -19.96 4.86 3.53
CA GLY A 34 -21.40 4.56 3.47
C GLY A 34 -22.22 5.62 2.74
N THR A 35 -21.75 6.87 2.69
CA THR A 35 -22.48 8.00 2.07
C THR A 35 -21.68 8.73 1.00
N HIS A 36 -20.36 8.82 1.17
CA HIS A 36 -19.46 9.44 0.22
C HIS A 36 -18.05 8.84 0.35
N PHE A 37 -17.20 9.12 -0.63
CA PHE A 37 -15.77 8.90 -0.50
C PHE A 37 -15.16 9.99 0.38
N VAL A 38 -14.46 9.58 1.43
CA VAL A 38 -13.75 10.51 2.31
C VAL A 38 -12.59 11.09 1.52
N ARG A 39 -12.51 12.42 1.45
CA ARG A 39 -11.41 13.15 0.75
C ARG A 39 -10.03 12.92 1.38
N LYS A 40 -9.99 12.44 2.61
CA LYS A 40 -8.75 12.04 3.27
C LYS A 40 -8.18 10.84 2.50
N ARG A 41 -6.93 10.98 2.08
CA ARG A 41 -6.16 9.87 1.53
C ARG A 41 -6.03 8.76 2.55
N THR A 42 -6.31 7.54 2.13
CA THR A 42 -6.05 6.33 2.91
C THR A 42 -4.80 5.68 2.35
N TRP A 43 -3.83 5.46 3.23
CA TRP A 43 -2.62 4.73 2.90
C TRP A 43 -2.95 3.25 2.67
N LEU A 44 -2.25 2.63 1.73
CA LEU A 44 -2.44 1.20 1.45
C LEU A 44 -2.01 0.33 2.65
N GLN A 45 -1.11 0.83 3.50
CA GLN A 45 -0.72 0.17 4.75
C GLN A 45 -1.91 -0.02 5.70
N GLU A 46 -2.85 0.94 5.76
CA GLU A 46 -4.08 0.83 6.55
C GLU A 46 -5.02 -0.28 6.04
N LEU A 47 -4.88 -0.67 4.76
CA LEU A 47 -5.62 -1.79 4.16
C LEU A 47 -4.86 -3.12 4.26
N GLY A 48 -3.68 -3.12 4.89
CA GLY A 48 -2.84 -4.30 5.08
C GLY A 48 -1.84 -4.57 3.97
N LEU A 49 -1.61 -3.64 3.03
CA LEU A 49 -0.52 -3.79 2.08
C LEU A 49 0.83 -3.81 2.83
N ARG A 50 1.67 -4.78 2.49
CA ARG A 50 3.04 -4.91 2.98
C ARG A 50 4.01 -4.98 1.81
N VAL A 51 5.17 -4.35 1.95
CA VAL A 51 6.24 -4.35 0.96
C VAL A 51 7.37 -5.24 1.47
N GLN A 52 7.64 -6.34 0.76
CA GLN A 52 8.81 -7.18 1.01
C GLN A 52 10.04 -6.56 0.35
N LEU A 53 11.06 -6.22 1.14
CA LEU A 53 12.39 -5.84 0.67
C LEU A 53 13.30 -7.08 0.62
N GLY A 54 14.25 -7.06 -0.32
CA GLY A 54 15.16 -8.19 -0.58
C GLY A 54 14.63 -9.22 -1.58
N HIS A 55 13.37 -9.11 -2.02
CA HIS A 55 12.80 -9.92 -3.10
C HIS A 55 11.95 -9.05 -4.04
N PRO A 56 11.67 -9.52 -5.27
CA PRO A 56 10.74 -8.84 -6.16
C PRO A 56 9.34 -8.70 -5.55
N PRO A 57 8.58 -7.64 -5.90
CA PRO A 57 7.20 -7.49 -5.45
C PRO A 57 6.33 -8.73 -5.71
N GLY A 58 5.52 -9.11 -4.72
CA GLY A 58 4.66 -10.29 -4.78
C GLY A 58 5.32 -11.61 -4.36
N ILE A 59 6.65 -11.63 -4.19
CA ILE A 59 7.35 -12.78 -3.59
C ILE A 59 7.47 -12.58 -2.09
N ILE A 60 6.96 -13.54 -1.32
CA ILE A 60 6.99 -13.50 0.15
C ILE A 60 8.20 -14.31 0.64
N CYS A 61 9.04 -13.69 1.46
CA CYS A 61 10.12 -14.42 2.13
C CYS A 61 9.55 -15.26 3.29
N PRO A 62 9.91 -16.55 3.41
CA PRO A 62 9.57 -17.38 4.56
C PRO A 62 10.19 -16.86 5.87
N TYR A 63 11.40 -16.29 5.77
CA TYR A 63 12.19 -15.73 6.88
C TYR A 63 12.03 -14.20 6.98
N ARG A 64 10.86 -13.68 6.61
CA ARG A 64 10.64 -12.24 6.63
C ARG A 64 10.54 -11.71 8.06
N GLU A 65 11.13 -10.55 8.28
CA GLU A 65 11.06 -9.83 9.55
C GLU A 65 10.34 -8.50 9.35
N ALA A 66 9.31 -8.26 10.15
CA ALA A 66 8.56 -7.02 10.07
C ALA A 66 9.44 -5.84 10.53
N ALA A 67 9.45 -4.77 9.72
CA ALA A 67 9.98 -3.48 10.14
C ALA A 67 9.14 -2.88 11.29
N ALA A 68 9.62 -1.77 11.85
CA ALA A 68 8.83 -0.97 12.77
C ALA A 68 7.51 -0.52 12.12
N HIS A 69 6.46 -0.40 12.93
CA HIS A 69 5.08 -0.13 12.49
C HIS A 69 4.86 1.28 11.91
N ASP A 70 5.88 2.13 11.96
CA ASP A 70 5.90 3.53 11.55
C ASP A 70 6.94 3.77 10.46
N PHE A 71 7.17 2.80 9.58
CA PHE A 71 8.09 2.99 8.47
C PHE A 71 7.57 4.07 7.52
N VAL A 72 8.33 5.16 7.40
CA VAL A 72 8.02 6.30 6.54
C VAL A 72 9.01 6.38 5.39
N LEU A 73 8.50 6.31 4.17
CA LEU A 73 9.22 6.59 2.94
C LEU A 73 8.99 8.05 2.54
N TYR A 74 10.05 8.82 2.34
CA TYR A 74 9.97 10.16 1.76
C TYR A 74 10.37 10.09 0.29
N ASP A 75 9.48 10.53 -0.61
CA ASP A 75 9.81 10.77 -2.01
C ASP A 75 9.92 12.28 -2.29
N LEU A 76 10.32 12.64 -3.52
CA LEU A 76 10.53 14.04 -3.91
C LEU A 76 9.25 14.91 -3.83
N SER A 77 8.09 14.29 -3.76
CA SER A 77 6.79 14.95 -3.80
C SER A 77 6.03 14.85 -2.48
N ARG A 78 6.18 13.75 -1.74
CA ARG A 78 5.26 13.32 -0.66
C ARG A 78 5.95 12.37 0.32
N VAL A 79 5.36 12.31 1.51
CA VAL A 79 5.62 11.31 2.55
C VAL A 79 4.79 10.07 2.25
N HIS A 80 5.21 8.87 2.65
CA HIS A 80 4.45 7.63 2.57
C HIS A 80 4.59 6.74 3.79
N GLU A 81 3.47 6.33 4.39
CA GLU A 81 3.47 5.31 5.45
C GLU A 81 3.29 3.92 4.83
N LEU A 82 4.18 2.99 5.18
CA LEU A 82 4.22 1.65 4.63
C LEU A 82 4.40 0.61 5.73
N ASN A 83 3.80 -0.57 5.55
CA ASN A 83 4.24 -1.76 6.27
C ASN A 83 5.37 -2.41 5.46
N VAL A 84 6.55 -2.59 6.05
CA VAL A 84 7.71 -3.18 5.38
C VAL A 84 8.08 -4.49 6.06
N ASP A 85 8.46 -5.47 5.24
CA ASP A 85 9.07 -6.72 5.68
C ASP A 85 10.48 -6.81 5.07
N PHE A 86 11.50 -7.03 5.90
CA PHE A 86 12.87 -7.28 5.46
C PHE A 86 13.09 -8.78 5.22
N CYS A 87 14.02 -9.11 4.32
CA CYS A 87 14.41 -10.49 4.09
C CYS A 87 15.51 -10.91 5.09
N GLY A 88 15.35 -12.08 5.69
CA GLY A 88 16.37 -12.73 6.55
C GLY A 88 17.08 -13.93 5.91
N CYS A 89 17.03 -14.07 4.58
CA CYS A 89 17.75 -15.12 3.84
C CYS A 89 19.25 -14.85 3.74
#